data_AF-J6LCC1-F1
#
_entry.id   AF-J6LCC1-F1
#
_cell.length_a   1.000
_cell.length_b   1.000
_cell.length_c   1.000
_cell.angle_alpha   90.00
_cell.angle_beta   90.00
_cell.angle_gamma   90.00
#
_symmetry.space_group_name_H-M   'P 1'
#
loop_
_entity.id
_entity.type
_entity.pdbx_description
1 polymer ?
#
loop_
_entity_poly.entity_id
_entity_poly.type
_entity_poly.pdbx_seq_one_letter_code
_entity_poly.pdbx_strand_id
1 'polypeptide(L)'
;MVQPTNPALDDLQPAVLVFHELVKAGIPKSRLVFAINHVLTEAEEGAARLYLQDAGYTVLDGYIPSKTSYRDAQNNGRAITETRYPALNTKADQLIQSLINRVDADG
;
A
#
# COMPACT_ATOMS: atom_id res chain seq x y z
N MET A 1 -6.92 -1.43 -10.04
CA MET A 1 -6.82 -2.51 -9.04
C MET A 1 -5.67 -2.17 -8.12
N VAL A 2 -5.90 -2.26 -6.81
CA VAL A 2 -4.91 -1.96 -5.77
C VAL A 2 -4.52 -3.28 -5.12
N GLN A 3 -3.22 -3.56 -5.00
CA GLN A 3 -2.73 -4.72 -4.27
C GLN A 3 -1.99 -4.27 -3.01
N PRO A 4 -2.49 -4.62 -1.81
CA PRO A 4 -1.74 -4.47 -0.59
C PRO A 4 -0.56 -5.44 -0.56
N THR A 5 0.59 -5.02 -0.04
CA THR A 5 1.74 -5.90 0.19
C THR A 5 2.57 -5.43 1.39
N ASN A 6 3.17 -6.39 2.11
CA ASN A 6 4.10 -6.14 3.20
C ASN A 6 5.51 -5.91 2.61
N PRO A 7 6.38 -5.11 3.25
CA PRO A 7 7.77 -4.94 2.81
C PRO A 7 8.66 -6.20 2.85
N ALA A 8 8.21 -7.31 3.42
CA ALA A 8 8.97 -8.57 3.43
C ALA A 8 9.15 -9.13 2.01
N LEU A 9 10.35 -9.60 1.67
CA LEU A 9 10.66 -10.15 0.34
C LEU A 9 9.75 -11.33 -0.03
N ASP A 10 9.42 -12.17 0.95
CA ASP A 10 8.51 -13.32 0.79
C ASP A 10 7.07 -12.90 0.42
N ASP A 11 6.69 -11.66 0.70
CA ASP A 11 5.41 -11.05 0.28
C ASP A 11 5.57 -10.26 -1.03
N LEU A 12 6.68 -9.54 -1.22
CA LEU A 12 6.94 -8.72 -2.41
C LEU A 12 7.10 -9.55 -3.69
N GLN A 13 7.82 -10.66 -3.62
CA GLN A 13 8.04 -11.53 -4.78
C GLN A 13 6.74 -12.11 -5.35
N PRO A 14 5.89 -12.80 -4.57
CA PRO A 14 4.62 -13.28 -5.10
C PRO A 14 3.70 -12.13 -5.51
N ALA A 15 3.75 -10.99 -4.82
CA ALA A 15 2.97 -9.82 -5.19
C ALA A 15 3.29 -9.30 -6.60
N VAL A 16 4.57 -9.18 -6.95
CA VAL A 16 5.02 -8.80 -8.29
C VAL A 16 4.65 -9.87 -9.33
N LEU A 17 4.78 -11.16 -9.00
CA LEU A 17 4.41 -12.24 -9.91
C LEU A 17 2.93 -12.20 -10.28
N VAL A 18 2.03 -11.98 -9.31
CA VAL A 18 0.58 -11.84 -9.57
C VAL A 18 0.32 -10.72 -10.59
N PHE A 19 0.94 -9.55 -10.39
CA PHE A 19 0.76 -8.44 -11.33
C PHE A 19 1.37 -8.72 -12.71
N HIS A 20 2.48 -9.45 -12.80
CA HIS A 20 3.02 -9.86 -14.10
C HIS A 20 2.06 -10.81 -14.83
N GLU A 21 1.45 -11.77 -14.14
CA GLU A 21 0.47 -12.67 -14.75
C GLU A 21 -0.79 -11.93 -15.20
N LEU A 22 -1.24 -10.91 -14.46
CA LEU A 22 -2.35 -10.06 -14.90
C LEU A 22 -2.00 -9.24 -16.14
N VAL A 23 -0.79 -8.69 -16.22
CA VAL A 23 -0.32 -8.00 -17.43
C VAL A 23 -0.26 -8.96 -18.62
N LYS A 24 0.25 -10.18 -18.43
CA LYS A 24 0.24 -11.22 -19.47
C LYS A 24 -1.18 -11.61 -19.91
N ALA A 25 -2.14 -11.59 -18.99
CA ALA A 25 -3.56 -11.79 -19.28
C ALA A 25 -4.24 -10.58 -19.96
N GLY A 26 -3.50 -9.52 -20.28
CA GLY A 26 -3.99 -8.35 -21.01
C GLY A 26 -4.51 -7.22 -20.12
N ILE A 27 -4.34 -7.28 -18.80
CA ILE A 27 -4.70 -6.17 -17.92
C ILE A 27 -3.65 -5.05 -18.08
N PRO A 28 -4.06 -3.82 -18.43
CA PRO A 28 -3.11 -2.72 -18.59
C PRO A 28 -2.36 -2.43 -17.29
N LYS A 29 -1.03 -2.33 -17.37
CA LYS A 29 -0.17 -2.03 -16.20
C LYS A 29 -0.56 -0.73 -15.50
N SER A 30 -1.06 0.26 -16.24
CA SER A 30 -1.58 1.52 -15.70
C SER A 30 -2.75 1.34 -14.72
N ARG A 31 -3.49 0.23 -14.81
CA ARG A 31 -4.60 -0.09 -13.89
C ARG A 31 -4.15 -0.87 -12.67
N LEU A 32 -2.85 -1.12 -12.49
CA LEU A 32 -2.27 -1.93 -11.41
C LEU A 32 -1.39 -1.05 -10.52
N VAL A 33 -1.66 -1.03 -9.22
CA VAL A 33 -0.91 -0.22 -8.26
C VAL A 33 -0.72 -0.96 -6.94
N PHE A 34 0.43 -0.77 -6.30
CA PHE A 34 0.73 -1.32 -4.98
C PHE A 34 0.42 -0.34 -3.85
N ALA A 35 -0.02 -0.89 -2.71
CA ALA A 35 -0.13 -0.18 -1.44
C ALA A 35 0.71 -0.91 -0.38
N ILE A 36 1.73 -0.23 0.19
CA ILE A 36 2.59 -0.86 1.19
C ILE A 36 1.92 -0.78 2.57
N ASN A 37 1.86 -1.91 3.27
CA ASN A 37 1.28 -2.01 4.61
C ASN A 37 2.15 -2.83 5.56
N HIS A 38 1.76 -2.88 6.84
CA HIS A 38 2.45 -3.63 7.89
C HIS A 38 3.95 -3.28 8.05
N VAL A 39 4.33 -2.05 7.73
CA VAL A 39 5.71 -1.57 7.82
C VAL A 39 6.15 -1.38 9.28
N LEU A 40 7.34 -1.87 9.63
CA LEU A 40 7.94 -1.64 10.95
C LEU A 40 8.86 -0.42 10.95
N THR A 41 9.60 -0.18 9.87
CA THR A 41 10.54 0.94 9.72
C THR A 41 10.43 1.66 8.38
N GLU A 42 10.78 2.96 8.34
CA GLU A 42 10.81 3.73 7.08
C GLU A 42 11.87 3.20 6.10
N ALA A 43 12.96 2.60 6.60
CA ALA A 43 13.98 1.99 5.74
C ALA A 43 13.44 0.76 4.97
N GLU A 44 12.67 -0.11 5.64
CA GLU A 44 12.00 -1.24 4.99
C GLU A 44 10.98 -0.79 3.96
N GLU A 45 10.22 0.26 4.25
CA GLU A 45 9.29 0.83 3.30
C GLU A 45 9.99 1.36 2.04
N GLY A 46 11.08 2.11 2.21
CA GLY A 46 11.87 2.61 1.09
C GLY A 46 12.45 1.49 0.23
N ALA A 47 12.97 0.43 0.86
CA ALA A 47 13.49 -0.74 0.15
C ALA A 47 12.38 -1.48 -0.62
N ALA A 48 11.22 -1.69 -0.02
CA ALA A 48 10.08 -2.31 -0.66
C ALA A 48 9.53 -1.48 -1.82
N ARG A 49 9.45 -0.15 -1.64
CA ARG A 49 9.03 0.77 -2.69
C ARG A 49 9.97 0.70 -3.89
N LEU A 50 11.28 0.73 -3.65
CA LEU A 50 12.27 0.60 -4.71
C LEU A 50 12.14 -0.75 -5.44
N TYR A 51 12.00 -1.86 -4.71
CA TYR A 51 11.80 -3.18 -5.30
C TYR A 51 10.60 -3.23 -6.26
N LEU A 52 9.45 -2.68 -5.85
CA LEU A 52 8.22 -2.67 -6.64
C LEU A 52 8.33 -1.71 -7.85
N GLN A 53 9.02 -0.59 -7.69
CA GLN A 53 9.30 0.36 -8.76
C GLN A 53 10.30 -0.19 -9.78
N ASP A 54 11.31 -0.96 -9.36
CA ASP A 54 12.26 -1.66 -10.23
C ASP A 54 11.57 -2.76 -11.05
N ALA A 55 10.53 -3.41 -10.50
CA ALA A 55 9.60 -4.26 -11.25
C ALA A 55 8.68 -3.45 -12.22
N GLY A 56 8.80 -2.13 -12.21
CA GLY A 56 8.14 -1.18 -13.10
C GLY A 56 6.68 -0.88 -12.74
N TYR A 57 6.26 -1.14 -11.50
CA TYR A 57 4.89 -0.88 -11.06
C TYR A 57 4.78 0.44 -10.28
N THR A 58 3.65 1.10 -10.43
CA THR A 58 3.31 2.25 -9.59
C THR A 58 3.05 1.79 -8.15
N VAL A 59 3.53 2.57 -7.20
CA VAL A 59 3.31 2.37 -5.76
C VAL A 59 2.68 3.63 -5.21
N LEU A 60 1.58 3.51 -4.48
CA LEU A 60 0.93 4.64 -3.82
C LEU A 60 1.86 5.30 -2.80
N ASP A 61 1.77 6.61 -2.66
CA ASP A 61 2.52 7.37 -1.66
C ASP A 61 2.03 7.04 -0.26
N GLY A 62 2.91 7.12 0.72
CA GLY A 62 2.60 6.72 2.09
C GLY A 62 2.52 5.20 2.26
N TYR A 63 2.24 4.78 3.49
CA TYR A 63 2.19 3.37 3.88
C TYR A 63 1.42 3.20 5.20
N ILE A 64 0.98 1.98 5.50
CA ILE A 64 0.38 1.66 6.81
C ILE A 64 1.43 1.03 7.75
N PRO A 65 1.78 1.67 8.89
CA PRO A 65 2.63 1.07 9.91
C PRO A 65 1.98 -0.16 10.57
N SER A 66 2.79 -1.13 10.99
CA SER A 66 2.33 -2.22 11.85
C SER A 66 2.17 -1.73 13.30
N LYS A 67 0.94 -1.36 13.68
CA LYS A 67 0.58 -0.88 15.03
C LYS A 67 -0.73 -1.50 15.51
N THR A 68 -0.76 -1.92 16.77
CA THR A 68 -1.96 -2.48 17.42
C THR A 68 -3.11 -1.46 17.46
N SER A 69 -2.81 -0.17 17.48
CA SER A 69 -3.81 0.90 17.54
C SER A 69 -4.76 0.94 16.34
N TYR A 70 -4.34 0.46 15.16
CA TYR A 70 -5.25 0.29 14.03
C TYR A 70 -6.26 -0.83 14.28
N ARG A 71 -5.81 -1.95 14.88
CA ARG A 71 -6.69 -3.05 15.29
C ARG A 71 -7.66 -2.59 16.39
N ASP A 72 -7.18 -1.80 17.35
CA ASP A 72 -8.03 -1.24 18.40
C ASP A 72 -9.13 -0.34 17.80
N ALA A 73 -8.79 0.52 16.84
CA ALA A 73 -9.78 1.34 16.14
C ALA A 73 -10.84 0.48 15.44
N GLN A 74 -10.40 -0.52 14.66
CA GLN A 74 -11.29 -1.45 13.96
C GLN A 74 -12.20 -2.24 14.90
N ASN A 75 -11.66 -2.73 16.03
CA ASN A 75 -12.43 -3.43 17.07
C ASN A 75 -13.53 -2.55 17.68
N ASN A 76 -13.40 -1.22 17.58
CA ASN A 76 -14.40 -0.25 18.04
C ASN A 76 -15.25 0.33 16.89
N GLY A 77 -15.25 -0.31 15.71
CA GLY A 77 -16.04 0.11 14.55
C GLY A 77 -15.53 1.39 13.87
N ARG A 78 -14.27 1.76 14.10
CA ARG A 78 -13.65 2.97 13.54
C ARG A 78 -12.71 2.65 12.39
N ALA A 79 -12.53 3.61 11.49
CA ALA A 79 -11.54 3.53 10.42
C ALA A 79 -10.10 3.60 10.97
N ILE A 80 -9.14 3.17 10.16
CA ILE A 80 -7.70 3.29 10.51
C ILE A 80 -7.23 4.75 10.58
N THR A 81 -7.99 5.70 10.04
CA THR A 81 -7.77 7.14 10.12
C THR A 81 -8.40 7.77 11.38
N GLU A 82 -9.06 6.97 12.21
CA GLU A 82 -9.81 7.39 13.40
C GLU A 82 -9.25 6.77 14.69
N THR A 83 -7.93 6.49 14.72
CA THR A 83 -7.25 6.06 15.94
C THR A 83 -7.15 7.23 16.93
N ARG A 84 -6.86 6.90 18.20
CA ARG A 84 -6.55 7.92 19.21
C ARG A 84 -5.21 8.64 18.99
N TYR A 85 -4.41 8.22 18.00
CA TYR A 85 -3.06 8.75 17.74
C TYR A 85 -3.05 9.53 16.42
N PRO A 86 -3.00 10.88 16.45
CA PRO A 86 -3.02 11.71 15.26
C PRO A 86 -1.94 11.34 14.23
N ALA A 87 -0.73 11.01 14.68
CA ALA A 87 0.37 10.62 13.79
C ALA A 87 0.07 9.35 12.98
N LEU A 88 -0.66 8.38 13.54
CA LEU A 88 -1.07 7.17 12.81
C LEU A 88 -2.19 7.47 11.83
N ASN A 89 -3.09 8.40 12.18
CA ASN A 89 -4.15 8.85 11.29
C ASN A 89 -3.52 9.54 10.08
N THR A 90 -2.58 10.46 10.28
CA THR A 90 -1.86 11.14 9.19
C THR A 90 -1.14 10.17 8.26
N LYS A 91 -0.46 9.13 8.79
CA LYS A 91 0.19 8.12 7.92
C LYS A 91 -0.83 7.32 7.10
N ALA A 92 -1.97 6.97 7.69
CA ALA A 92 -3.05 6.30 6.96
C ALA A 92 -3.69 7.21 5.91
N ASP A 93 -3.98 8.47 6.28
CA ASP A 93 -4.57 9.48 5.40
C ASP A 93 -3.71 9.73 4.16
N GLN A 94 -2.38 9.75 4.31
CA GLN A 94 -1.46 9.91 3.17
C GLN A 94 -1.66 8.82 2.11
N LEU A 95 -1.74 7.55 2.54
CA LEU A 95 -1.95 6.43 1.63
C LEU A 95 -3.33 6.46 0.99
N ILE A 96 -4.37 6.77 1.77
CA ILE A 96 -5.74 6.88 1.28
C ILE A 96 -5.87 8.05 0.29
N GLN A 97 -5.25 9.19 0.56
CA GLN A 97 -5.26 10.34 -0.34
C GLN A 97 -4.53 10.03 -1.64
N SER A 98 -3.40 9.30 -1.60
CA SER A 98 -2.71 8.86 -2.81
C SER A 98 -3.60 7.95 -3.66
N LEU A 99 -4.38 7.06 -3.03
CA LEU A 99 -5.36 6.24 -3.73
C LEU A 99 -6.47 7.08 -4.37
N ILE A 100 -7.04 8.05 -3.65
CA ILE A 100 -8.07 8.96 -4.17
C ILE A 100 -7.55 9.71 -5.39
N ASN A 101 -6.39 10.34 -5.27
CA ASN A 101 -5.75 11.09 -6.35
C ASN A 101 -5.53 10.21 -7.60
N ARG A 102 -5.19 8.93 -7.40
CA ARG A 102 -5.01 7.99 -8.51
C ARG A 102 -6.32 7.68 -9.22
N VAL A 103 -7.40 7.46 -8.47
CA VAL A 103 -8.72 7.19 -9.06
C VAL A 103 -9.21 8.40 -9.86
N ASP A 104 -9.03 9.61 -9.33
CA ASP A 104 -9.42 10.85 -10.02
C ASP A 104 -8.60 11.09 -11.30
N ALA A 105 -7.33 10.66 -11.35
CA ALA A 105 -6.49 10.77 -12.54
C ALA A 105 -6.80 9.73 -13.63
N ASP A 106 -7.46 8.62 -13.28
CA ASP A 106 -7.83 7.54 -14.20
C ASP A 106 -9.29 7.66 -14.73
N GLY A 107 -10.06 8.66 -14.26
CA GLY A 107 -11.47 8.93 -14.65
C GLY A 107 -11.63 10.05 -15.66
#